data_AF-A0A0L0P578-F1
#
_entry.id   AF-A0A0L0P578-F1
#
_cell.length_a   1.000
_cell.length_b   1.000
_cell.length_c   1.000
_cell.angle_alpha   90.00
_cell.angle_beta   90.00
_cell.angle_gamma   90.00
#
_symmetry.space_group_name_H-M   'P 1'
#
loop_
_entity.id
_entity.type
_entity.pdbx_description
1 polymer ?
#
loop_
_entity_poly.entity_id
_entity_poly.type
_entity_poly.pdbx_seq_one_letter_code
_entity_poly.pdbx_strand_id
1 'polypeptide(L)'
;MYAMCTPLGNGQVQCTKKEPAYPYDPVKNLGAGFVPEEFDKNQKTYYYLSRIAYAAFLLALLLSILSLLPVTISCCAWHGFLTGFFASFVIGGALLFDVIATSLQTAAHVKGVNAFKKAGFLAQLGTPMFVCMWLSVATLFISWVWMIKVGVNGFHEIFGGSKKKHYDSELDYKEFLD
;
A
#
# COMPACT_ATOMS: atom_id res chain seq x y z
N MET A 1 -10.94 8.44 -2.19
CA MET A 1 -11.88 9.00 -3.19
C MET A 1 -12.88 9.87 -2.45
N TYR A 2 -12.97 11.16 -2.80
CA TYR A 2 -13.67 12.16 -1.97
C TYR A 2 -14.75 12.96 -2.70
N ALA A 3 -14.61 13.17 -4.01
CA ALA A 3 -15.60 13.86 -4.84
C ALA A 3 -15.33 13.54 -6.32
N MET A 4 -16.35 13.70 -7.15
CA MET A 4 -16.19 13.85 -8.60
C MET A 4 -16.22 15.32 -8.97
N CYS A 5 -15.51 15.68 -10.04
CA CYS A 5 -15.51 17.02 -10.60
C CYS A 5 -15.68 16.94 -12.12
N THR A 6 -16.57 17.77 -12.65
CA THR A 6 -16.92 17.81 -14.07
C THR A 6 -16.69 19.22 -14.62
N PRO A 7 -15.98 19.38 -15.76
CA PRO A 7 -15.81 20.68 -16.40
C PRO A 7 -17.12 21.12 -17.08
N LEU A 8 -17.54 22.38 -16.86
CA LEU A 8 -18.78 22.95 -17.43
C LEU A 8 -18.57 23.64 -18.80
N GLY A 9 -17.37 23.57 -19.38
CA GLY A 9 -17.04 24.16 -20.68
C GLY A 9 -16.77 25.68 -20.66
N ASN A 10 -17.15 26.40 -19.60
CA ASN A 10 -16.90 27.84 -19.41
C ASN A 10 -15.66 28.12 -18.52
N GLY A 11 -14.74 27.16 -18.41
CA GLY A 11 -13.59 27.22 -17.50
C GLY A 11 -13.95 26.97 -16.03
N GLN A 12 -15.23 26.81 -15.68
CA GLN A 12 -15.64 26.42 -14.33
C GLN A 12 -15.67 24.91 -14.18
N VAL A 13 -15.32 24.45 -12.98
CA VAL A 13 -15.37 23.05 -12.58
C VAL A 13 -16.42 22.92 -11.49
N GLN A 14 -17.43 22.08 -11.72
CA GLN A 14 -18.38 21.73 -10.67
C GLN A 14 -17.95 20.43 -10.01
N CYS A 15 -17.84 20.46 -8.69
CA CYS A 15 -17.51 19.28 -7.89
C CYS A 15 -18.69 18.90 -6.99
N THR A 16 -18.90 17.60 -6.82
CA THR A 16 -19.85 17.08 -5.84
C THR A 16 -19.36 17.34 -4.43
N LYS A 17 -20.30 17.32 -3.47
CA LYS A 17 -20.01 17.40 -2.04
C LYS A 17 -18.94 16.38 -1.65
N LYS A 18 -17.96 16.83 -0.86
CA LYS A 18 -16.88 15.98 -0.35
C LYS A 18 -17.45 14.98 0.66
N GLU A 19 -17.32 13.70 0.37
CA GLU A 19 -17.77 12.63 1.26
C GLU A 19 -16.70 11.53 1.37
N PRO A 20 -16.47 10.98 2.58
CA PRO A 20 -15.54 9.86 2.75
C PRO A 20 -16.09 8.62 2.04
N ALA A 21 -15.19 7.85 1.42
CA ALA A 21 -15.55 6.68 0.62
C ALA A 21 -16.57 6.99 -0.49
N TYR A 22 -16.36 8.10 -1.22
CA TYR A 22 -17.20 8.47 -2.35
C TYR A 22 -17.29 7.28 -3.34
N PRO A 23 -18.49 6.70 -3.53
CA PRO A 23 -18.63 5.43 -4.23
C PRO A 23 -18.35 5.60 -5.72
N TYR A 24 -17.69 4.60 -6.30
CA TYR A 24 -17.56 4.50 -7.75
C TYR A 24 -18.87 3.96 -8.33
N ASP A 25 -19.83 4.87 -8.54
CA ASP A 25 -21.16 4.56 -9.07
C ASP A 25 -21.47 5.48 -10.26
N PRO A 26 -21.11 5.09 -11.50
CA PRO A 26 -21.28 5.95 -12.66
C PRO A 26 -22.74 6.31 -12.93
N VAL A 27 -23.70 5.43 -12.61
CA VAL A 27 -25.14 5.69 -12.83
C VAL A 27 -25.61 6.89 -11.98
N LYS A 28 -25.21 6.94 -10.71
CA LYS A 28 -25.54 8.06 -9.81
C LYS A 28 -24.68 9.30 -10.05
N ASN A 29 -23.45 9.12 -10.53
CA ASN A 29 -22.47 10.18 -10.71
C ASN A 29 -22.63 10.92 -12.06
N LEU A 30 -23.03 10.23 -13.12
CA LEU A 30 -23.14 10.79 -14.47
C LEU A 30 -24.60 10.92 -14.94
N GLY A 31 -25.54 10.30 -14.21
CA GLY A 31 -26.94 10.21 -14.59
C GLY A 31 -27.22 9.02 -15.51
N ALA A 32 -28.35 8.34 -15.31
CA ALA A 32 -28.68 7.07 -15.98
C ALA A 32 -28.71 7.15 -17.52
N GLY A 33 -28.91 8.33 -18.11
CA GLY A 33 -28.95 8.52 -19.57
C GLY A 33 -27.59 8.49 -20.27
N PHE A 34 -26.48 8.63 -19.54
CA PHE A 34 -25.13 8.72 -20.11
C PHE A 34 -24.25 7.51 -19.78
N VAL A 35 -24.84 6.47 -19.17
CA VAL A 35 -24.11 5.33 -18.62
C VAL A 35 -24.56 4.03 -19.30
N PRO A 36 -23.62 3.20 -19.78
CA PRO A 36 -23.94 1.91 -20.39
C PRO A 36 -24.72 0.98 -19.44
N GLU A 37 -25.68 0.23 -19.97
CA GLU A 37 -26.57 -0.69 -19.22
C GLU A 37 -25.81 -1.76 -18.40
N GLU A 38 -24.59 -2.11 -18.84
CA GLU A 38 -23.63 -2.98 -18.14
C GLU A 38 -23.27 -2.52 -16.72
N PHE A 39 -23.35 -1.22 -16.43
CA PHE A 39 -23.11 -0.67 -15.10
C PHE A 39 -24.31 -0.83 -14.16
N ASP A 40 -25.53 -0.80 -14.69
CA ASP A 40 -26.74 -0.99 -13.89
C ASP A 40 -26.82 -2.43 -13.38
N LYS A 41 -26.47 -3.40 -14.23
CA LYS A 41 -26.43 -4.83 -13.88
C LYS A 41 -25.32 -5.19 -12.88
N ASN A 42 -24.23 -4.42 -12.83
CA ASN A 42 -23.04 -4.68 -11.99
C ASN A 42 -22.81 -3.62 -10.89
N GLN A 43 -23.81 -2.79 -10.58
CA GLN A 43 -23.65 -1.65 -9.68
C GLN A 43 -23.09 -2.03 -8.30
N LYS A 44 -23.54 -3.19 -7.77
CA LYS A 44 -23.05 -3.72 -6.47
C LYS A 44 -21.55 -4.02 -6.51
N THR A 45 -21.05 -4.57 -7.61
CA THR A 45 -19.63 -4.93 -7.76
C THR A 45 -18.75 -3.67 -7.64
N TYR A 46 -19.05 -2.62 -8.39
CA TYR A 46 -18.29 -1.37 -8.34
C TYR A 46 -18.39 -0.66 -6.97
N TYR A 47 -19.56 -0.72 -6.34
CA TYR A 47 -19.79 -0.18 -5.02
C TYR A 47 -18.95 -0.88 -3.94
N TYR A 48 -18.94 -2.21 -3.90
CA TYR A 48 -18.15 -2.96 -2.91
C TYR A 48 -16.65 -2.86 -3.18
N LEU A 49 -16.21 -2.94 -4.44
CA LEU A 49 -14.80 -2.80 -4.80
C LEU A 49 -14.22 -1.46 -4.30
N SER A 50 -14.92 -0.35 -4.55
CA SER A 50 -14.43 0.98 -4.18
C SER A 50 -14.39 1.21 -2.66
N ARG A 51 -15.38 0.70 -1.91
CA ARG A 51 -15.40 0.82 -0.44
C ARG A 51 -14.35 -0.06 0.24
N ILE A 52 -14.19 -1.30 -0.22
CA ILE A 52 -13.17 -2.21 0.32
C ILE A 52 -11.78 -1.66 0.02
N ALA A 53 -11.54 -1.16 -1.19
CA ALA A 53 -10.28 -0.50 -1.53
C ALA A 53 -10.01 0.70 -0.62
N TYR A 54 -11.01 1.55 -0.36
CA TYR A 54 -10.85 2.69 0.55
C TYR A 54 -10.51 2.27 1.98
N ALA A 55 -11.19 1.26 2.52
CA ALA A 55 -10.89 0.73 3.85
C ALA A 55 -9.48 0.13 3.93
N ALA A 56 -9.07 -0.62 2.90
CA ALA A 56 -7.73 -1.20 2.81
C ALA A 56 -6.64 -0.11 2.72
N PHE A 57 -6.86 0.98 1.97
CA PHE A 57 -5.95 2.12 1.96
C PHE A 57 -5.82 2.79 3.33
N LEU A 58 -6.90 2.95 4.09
CA LEU A 58 -6.83 3.51 5.45
C LEU A 58 -6.02 2.62 6.38
N LEU A 59 -6.22 1.30 6.32
CA LEU A 59 -5.45 0.35 7.11
C LEU A 59 -3.97 0.36 6.72
N ALA A 60 -3.66 0.35 5.42
CA ALA A 60 -2.29 0.46 4.92
C ALA A 60 -1.61 1.75 5.42
N LEU A 61 -2.32 2.88 5.37
CA LEU A 61 -1.82 4.17 5.83
C LEU A 61 -1.57 4.16 7.35
N LEU A 62 -2.50 3.66 8.15
CA LEU A 62 -2.33 3.55 9.60
C LEU A 62 -1.11 2.68 9.97
N LEU A 63 -0.96 1.52 9.33
CA LEU A 63 0.19 0.64 9.55
C LEU A 63 1.49 1.30 9.07
N SER A 64 1.47 2.04 7.97
CA SER A 64 2.65 2.77 7.47
C SER A 64 3.10 3.85 8.46
N ILE A 65 2.17 4.60 9.07
CA ILE A 65 2.49 5.58 10.11
C ILE A 65 3.05 4.86 11.35
N LEU A 66 2.41 3.77 11.77
CA LEU A 66 2.86 2.99 12.92
C LEU A 66 4.27 2.43 12.71
N SER A 67 4.63 2.11 11.46
CA SER A 67 5.96 1.62 11.10
C SER A 67 7.08 2.67 11.24
N LEU A 68 6.76 3.97 11.26
CA LEU A 68 7.78 5.02 11.43
C LEU A 68 8.45 4.97 12.81
N LEU A 69 7.74 4.53 13.84
CA LEU A 69 8.28 4.43 15.20
C LEU A 69 9.42 3.40 15.30
N PRO A 70 9.25 2.11 14.92
CA PRO A 70 10.35 1.15 14.99
C PRO A 70 11.48 1.47 14.01
N VAL A 71 11.20 2.09 12.87
CA VAL A 71 12.24 2.52 11.90
C VAL A 71 13.13 3.62 12.50
N THR A 72 12.54 4.63 13.13
CA THR A 72 13.29 5.70 13.79
C THR A 72 14.09 5.19 14.99
N ILE A 73 13.53 4.28 15.79
CA ILE A 73 14.24 3.63 16.89
C ILE A 73 15.39 2.76 16.37
N SER A 74 15.19 2.01 15.28
CA SER A 74 16.24 1.17 14.67
C SER A 74 17.42 2.00 14.14
N CYS A 75 17.17 3.24 13.71
CA CYS A 75 18.24 4.18 13.31
C CYS A 75 19.08 4.65 14.51
N CYS A 76 18.44 4.88 15.67
CA CYS A 76 19.10 5.43 16.86
C CYS A 76 19.68 4.36 17.82
N ALA A 77 19.17 3.12 17.80
CA ALA A 77 19.51 2.08 18.77
C ALA A 77 20.28 0.92 18.12
N TRP A 78 21.41 0.52 18.74
CA TRP A 78 22.32 -0.53 18.26
C TRP A 78 21.73 -1.96 18.32
N HIS A 79 20.55 -2.17 18.94
CA HIS A 79 19.87 -3.48 18.97
C HIS A 79 18.89 -3.61 17.79
N GLY A 80 19.44 -3.96 16.62
CA GLY A 80 18.69 -4.03 15.35
C GLY A 80 17.75 -5.22 15.19
N PHE A 81 17.90 -6.29 15.99
CA PHE A 81 17.13 -7.53 15.77
C PHE A 81 15.64 -7.38 16.07
N LEU A 82 15.30 -6.99 17.30
CA LEU A 82 13.91 -6.94 17.75
C LEU A 82 13.15 -5.85 17.00
N THR A 83 13.78 -4.69 16.82
CA THR A 83 13.23 -3.56 16.06
C THR A 83 13.04 -3.89 14.59
N GLY A 84 14.01 -4.57 13.95
CA GLY A 84 13.93 -5.00 12.56
C GLY A 84 12.84 -6.04 12.29
N PHE A 85 12.67 -7.02 13.19
CA PHE A 85 11.63 -8.04 13.04
C PHE A 85 10.22 -7.44 13.18
N PHE A 86 9.98 -6.62 14.20
CA PHE A 86 8.70 -5.93 14.38
C PHE A 86 8.41 -4.95 13.23
N ALA A 87 9.40 -4.16 12.80
CA ALA A 87 9.24 -3.24 11.66
C ALA A 87 8.89 -4.00 10.38
N SER A 88 9.59 -5.11 10.09
CA SER A 88 9.32 -5.94 8.91
C SER A 88 7.90 -6.50 8.91
N PHE A 89 7.38 -6.94 10.06
CA PHE A 89 6.01 -7.45 10.16
C PHE A 89 4.97 -6.35 9.91
N VAL A 90 5.14 -5.17 10.51
CA VAL A 90 4.20 -4.04 10.35
C VAL A 90 4.22 -3.50 8.91
N ILE A 91 5.41 -3.31 8.33
CA ILE A 91 5.57 -2.83 6.94
C ILE A 91 5.05 -3.89 5.96
N GLY A 92 5.32 -5.18 6.21
CA GLY A 92 4.79 -6.26 5.40
C GLY A 92 3.27 -6.30 5.42
N GLY A 93 2.66 -6.11 6.59
CA GLY A 93 1.21 -5.95 6.72
C GLY A 93 0.68 -4.75 5.93
N ALA A 94 1.32 -3.58 6.08
CA ALA A 94 0.95 -2.38 5.32
C ALA A 94 1.01 -2.61 3.80
N LEU A 95 2.08 -3.27 3.33
CA LEU A 95 2.27 -3.59 1.92
C LEU A 95 1.19 -4.51 1.37
N LEU A 96 0.81 -5.56 2.10
CA LEU A 96 -0.26 -6.46 1.66
C LEU A 96 -1.58 -5.71 1.48
N PHE A 97 -1.96 -4.86 2.43
CA PHE A 97 -3.17 -4.05 2.31
C PHE A 97 -3.08 -3.00 1.19
N ASP A 98 -1.92 -2.36 0.99
CA ASP A 98 -1.72 -1.36 -0.07
C ASP A 98 -1.79 -2.00 -1.47
N VAL A 99 -1.22 -3.19 -1.66
CA VAL A 99 -1.29 -3.95 -2.91
C VAL A 99 -2.72 -4.39 -3.21
N ILE A 100 -3.45 -4.90 -2.21
CA ILE A 100 -4.87 -5.26 -2.36
C ILE A 100 -5.69 -4.02 -2.73
N ALA A 101 -5.50 -2.91 -2.02
CA ALA A 101 -6.22 -1.67 -2.30
C ALA A 101 -5.94 -1.14 -3.72
N THR A 102 -4.66 -1.07 -4.10
CA THR A 102 -4.18 -0.62 -5.41
C THR A 102 -4.69 -1.50 -6.56
N SER A 103 -4.70 -2.82 -6.38
CA SER A 103 -5.20 -3.77 -7.39
C SER A 103 -6.71 -3.68 -7.56
N LEU A 104 -7.50 -3.61 -6.48
CA LEU A 104 -8.95 -3.41 -6.54
C LEU A 104 -9.30 -2.07 -7.20
N GLN A 105 -8.58 -1.01 -6.84
CA GLN A 105 -8.76 0.31 -7.42
C GLN A 105 -8.48 0.28 -8.93
N THR A 106 -7.36 -0.33 -9.34
CA THR A 106 -7.00 -0.46 -10.76
C THR A 106 -8.06 -1.26 -11.52
N ALA A 107 -8.53 -2.38 -10.95
CA ALA A 107 -9.56 -3.21 -11.57
C ALA A 107 -10.90 -2.46 -11.76
N ALA A 108 -11.35 -1.71 -10.76
CA ALA A 108 -12.58 -0.93 -10.84
C ALA A 108 -12.54 0.12 -11.96
N HIS A 109 -11.42 0.84 -12.08
CA HIS A 109 -11.24 1.89 -13.10
C HIS A 109 -11.02 1.34 -14.50
N VAL A 110 -10.26 0.25 -14.65
CA VAL A 110 -10.07 -0.42 -15.96
C VAL A 110 -11.40 -0.98 -16.46
N LYS A 111 -12.18 -1.65 -15.60
CA LYS A 111 -13.50 -2.15 -15.96
C LYS A 111 -14.45 -1.02 -16.35
N GLY A 112 -14.38 0.10 -15.62
CA GLY A 112 -15.14 1.31 -15.93
C GLY A 112 -14.81 1.89 -17.31
N VAL A 113 -13.53 2.16 -17.57
CA VAL A 113 -13.08 2.70 -18.87
C VAL A 113 -13.42 1.74 -20.02
N ASN A 114 -13.25 0.44 -19.82
CA ASN A 114 -13.59 -0.55 -20.84
C ASN A 114 -15.09 -0.53 -21.18
N ALA A 115 -15.96 -0.41 -20.19
CA ALA A 115 -17.40 -0.31 -20.41
C ALA A 115 -17.79 0.98 -21.18
N PHE A 116 -17.17 2.12 -20.87
CA PHE A 116 -17.39 3.36 -21.63
C PHE A 116 -16.86 3.26 -23.07
N LYS A 117 -15.68 2.66 -23.29
CA LYS A 117 -15.14 2.42 -24.62
C LYS A 117 -16.02 1.51 -25.46
N LYS A 118 -16.57 0.44 -24.87
CA LYS A 118 -17.52 -0.47 -25.55
C LYS A 118 -18.80 0.25 -26.00
N ALA A 119 -19.23 1.26 -25.25
CA ALA A 119 -20.39 2.09 -25.61
C ALA A 119 -20.06 3.23 -26.59
N GLY A 120 -18.84 3.27 -27.14
CA GLY A 120 -18.43 4.27 -28.13
C GLY A 120 -17.89 5.58 -27.55
N PHE A 121 -17.72 5.69 -26.23
CA PHE A 121 -17.15 6.88 -25.60
C PHE A 121 -15.63 6.83 -25.53
N LEU A 122 -14.98 7.99 -25.73
CA LEU A 122 -13.55 8.16 -25.46
C LEU A 122 -13.32 8.33 -23.95
N ALA A 123 -12.97 7.23 -23.28
CA ALA A 123 -12.59 7.23 -21.85
C ALA A 123 -11.09 6.90 -21.68
N GLN A 124 -10.41 7.68 -20.85
CA GLN A 124 -9.01 7.48 -20.48
C GLN A 124 -8.84 7.53 -18.95
N LEU A 125 -7.85 6.77 -18.45
CA LEU A 125 -7.50 6.82 -17.04
C LEU A 125 -6.58 8.01 -16.77
N GLY A 126 -6.72 8.60 -15.58
CA GLY A 126 -5.79 9.62 -15.08
C GLY A 126 -4.45 9.01 -14.70
N THR A 127 -3.58 8.78 -15.69
CA THR A 127 -2.23 8.19 -15.54
C THR A 127 -1.44 8.71 -14.31
N PRO A 128 -1.33 10.03 -14.03
CA PRO A 128 -0.51 10.49 -12.92
C PRO A 128 -0.97 9.96 -11.55
N MET A 129 -2.29 9.84 -11.34
CA MET A 129 -2.82 9.34 -10.06
C MET A 129 -2.52 7.85 -9.87
N PHE A 130 -2.61 7.05 -10.94
CA PHE A 130 -2.29 5.63 -10.90
C PHE A 130 -0.79 5.39 -10.72
N VAL A 131 0.06 6.20 -11.35
CA VAL A 131 1.52 6.12 -11.15
C VAL A 131 1.87 6.41 -9.69
N CYS A 132 1.33 7.46 -9.08
CA CYS A 132 1.56 7.75 -7.66
C CYS A 132 1.08 6.61 -6.74
N MET A 133 -0.07 5.99 -7.06
CA MET A 133 -0.61 4.87 -6.31
C MET A 133 0.32 3.65 -6.35
N TRP A 134 0.80 3.27 -7.53
CA TRP A 134 1.76 2.16 -7.67
C TRP A 134 3.16 2.50 -7.12
N LEU A 135 3.54 3.78 -7.12
CA LEU A 135 4.78 4.24 -6.50
C LEU A 135 4.77 4.05 -4.97
N SER A 136 3.62 4.24 -4.31
CA SER A 136 3.44 3.92 -2.89
C SER A 136 3.82 2.46 -2.62
N VAL A 137 3.24 1.54 -3.40
CA VAL A 137 3.51 0.10 -3.30
C VAL A 137 5.00 -0.20 -3.49
N ALA A 138 5.62 0.37 -4.52
CA ALA A 138 7.04 0.18 -4.81
C ALA A 138 7.93 0.67 -3.65
N THR A 139 7.60 1.83 -3.08
CA THR A 139 8.37 2.43 -1.98
C THR A 139 8.23 1.60 -0.70
N LEU A 140 7.03 1.12 -0.39
CA LEU A 140 6.79 0.20 0.74
C LEU A 140 7.53 -1.13 0.53
N PHE A 141 7.58 -1.65 -0.69
CA PHE A 141 8.28 -2.89 -1.02
C PHE A 141 9.78 -2.77 -0.78
N ILE A 142 10.39 -1.68 -1.25
CA ILE A 142 11.82 -1.41 -1.01
C ILE A 142 12.11 -1.31 0.49
N SER A 143 11.24 -0.59 1.22
CA SER A 143 11.36 -0.42 2.67
C SER A 143 11.26 -1.75 3.42
N TRP A 144 10.36 -2.64 2.98
CA TRP A 144 10.18 -3.96 3.56
C TRP A 144 11.43 -4.84 3.37
N VAL A 145 11.99 -4.88 2.16
CA VAL A 145 13.22 -5.62 1.86
C VAL A 145 14.40 -5.11 2.71
N TRP A 146 14.51 -3.79 2.88
CA TRP A 146 15.53 -3.18 3.72
C TRP A 146 15.40 -3.63 5.18
N MET A 147 14.18 -3.61 5.74
CA MET A 147 13.96 -3.98 7.13
C MET A 147 14.15 -5.47 7.40
N ILE A 148 13.88 -6.34 6.42
CA ILE A 148 14.27 -7.75 6.49
C ILE A 148 15.79 -7.89 6.65
N LYS A 149 16.57 -7.16 5.84
CA LYS A 149 18.04 -7.19 5.93
C LYS A 149 18.54 -6.73 7.30
N VAL A 150 17.96 -5.66 7.85
CA VAL A 150 18.28 -5.17 9.21
C VAL A 150 17.98 -6.24 10.26
N GLY A 151 16.80 -6.88 10.17
CA GLY A 151 16.43 -7.97 11.07
C GLY A 151 17.37 -9.17 10.99
N VAL A 152 17.75 -9.60 9.77
CA VAL A 152 18.68 -10.72 9.57
C VAL A 152 20.09 -10.40 10.09
N ASN A 153 20.58 -9.18 9.87
CA ASN A 153 21.88 -8.75 10.40
C ASN A 153 21.86 -8.74 11.93
N GLY A 154 20.81 -8.19 12.55
CA GLY A 154 20.65 -8.21 14.00
C GLY A 154 20.55 -9.64 14.56
N PHE A 155 19.88 -10.55 13.86
CA PHE A 155 19.82 -11.97 14.26
C PHE A 155 21.21 -12.61 14.25
N HIS A 156 21.99 -12.34 13.20
CA HIS A 156 23.35 -12.86 13.06
C HIS A 156 24.28 -12.32 14.15
N GLU A 157 24.16 -11.06 14.56
CA GLU A 157 24.94 -10.52 15.68
C GLU A 157 24.61 -11.22 17.02
N ILE A 158 23.33 -11.42 17.31
CA ILE A 158 22.89 -12.03 18.59
C ILE A 158 23.24 -13.52 18.65
N PHE A 159 22.93 -14.30 17.60
CA PHE A 159 23.14 -15.75 17.60
C PHE A 159 24.51 -16.17 17.07
N GLY A 160 25.08 -15.43 16.12
CA GLY A 160 26.43 -15.68 15.59
C GLY A 160 27.54 -15.21 16.53
N GLY A 161 27.34 -14.11 17.26
CA GLY A 161 28.27 -13.64 18.28
C GLY A 161 28.43 -14.60 19.45
N SER A 162 27.37 -15.36 19.78
CA SER A 162 27.41 -16.40 20.82
C SER A 162 28.37 -17.55 20.45
N LYS A 163 28.43 -17.95 19.17
CA LYS A 163 29.39 -18.97 18.71
C LYS A 163 30.84 -18.50 18.75
N LYS A 164 31.09 -17.22 18.44
CA LYS A 164 32.45 -16.66 18.44
C LYS A 164 33.02 -16.58 19.86
N LYS A 165 32.22 -16.12 20.82
CA LYS A 165 32.62 -16.08 22.25
C LYS A 165 32.96 -17.46 22.81
N HIS A 166 32.24 -18.51 22.40
CA HIS A 166 32.51 -19.88 22.87
C HIS A 166 33.80 -20.45 22.27
N TYR A 167 34.15 -20.08 21.04
CA TYR A 167 35.39 -20.51 20.39
C TYR A 167 36.61 -19.80 20.97
N ASP A 168 36.52 -18.48 21.16
CA ASP A 168 37.60 -17.70 21.77
C ASP A 168 37.86 -18.15 23.22
N SER A 169 36.82 -18.46 24.00
CA SER A 169 37.00 -18.98 25.37
C SER A 169 37.59 -20.39 25.43
N GLU A 170 37.34 -21.22 24.41
CA GLU A 170 37.93 -22.57 24.32
C GLU A 170 39.39 -22.53 23.84
N LEU A 171 39.76 -21.54 23.03
CA LEU A 171 41.14 -21.31 22.58
C LEU A 171 42.01 -20.78 23.72
N ASP A 172 41.51 -19.78 24.46
CA ASP A 172 42.19 -19.15 25.60
C ASP A 172 42.42 -20.16 26.74
N TYR A 173 41.48 -21.09 26.95
CA TYR A 173 41.67 -22.20 27.90
C TYR A 173 42.78 -23.17 27.49
N LYS A 174 42.96 -23.45 26.19
CA LYS A 174 44.03 -24.34 25.71
C LYS A 174 45.40 -23.67 25.81
N GLU A 175 45.50 -22.37 25.55
CA GLU A 175 46.74 -21.61 25.66
C GLU A 175 47.22 -21.45 27.12
N PHE A 176 46.31 -21.54 28.09
CA PHE A 176 46.65 -21.55 29.53
C PHE A 176 47.14 -22.90 30.08
N LEU A 177 47.00 -23.99 29.34
CA LEU A 177 47.35 -25.36 29.77
C LEU A 177 48.68 -25.89 29.23
N ASP A 178 49.29 -25.19 28.26
CA ASP A 178 50.63 -25.46 27.72
C ASP A 178 51.69 -24.56 28.39
#